data_AF-A0A388SR74-F1
#
_entry.id   AF-A0A388SR74-F1
#
_cell.length_a   1.000
_cell.length_b   1.000
_cell.length_c   1.000
_cell.angle_alpha   90.00
_cell.angle_beta   90.00
_cell.angle_gamma   90.00
#
_symmetry.space_group_name_H-M   'P 1'
#
loop_
_entity.id
_entity.type
_entity.pdbx_description
1 polymer ?
#
loop_
_entity_poly.entity_id
_entity_poly.type
_entity_poly.pdbx_seq_one_letter_code
_entity_poly.pdbx_strand_id
1 'polypeptide(L)'
;MNGLGAFLERQRELRGAWLKALYGALAALVLLNLFIGPHEPHFGLDAYPGFWALFGLVVGVLMVVIMKRMVQPVIVRREDHYGDI
;
A
#
# COMPACT_ATOMS: atom_id res chain seq x y z
N MET A 1 -20.84 -23.72 -8.57
CA MET A 1 -20.08 -22.52 -8.11
C MET A 1 -19.70 -21.74 -9.36
N ASN A 2 -20.07 -20.46 -9.45
CA ASN A 2 -19.83 -19.65 -10.65
C ASN A 2 -18.31 -19.46 -10.87
N GLY A 3 -17.85 -19.49 -12.13
CA GLY A 3 -16.41 -19.42 -12.47
C GLY A 3 -15.68 -18.20 -11.90
N LEU A 4 -16.39 -17.09 -11.67
CA LEU A 4 -15.87 -15.89 -11.02
C LEU A 4 -15.47 -16.13 -9.55
N GLY A 5 -16.25 -16.95 -8.82
CA GLY A 5 -15.95 -17.27 -7.43
C GLY A 5 -14.66 -18.07 -7.31
N ALA A 6 -14.52 -19.12 -8.12
CA ALA A 6 -13.30 -19.95 -8.15
C ALA A 6 -12.06 -19.14 -8.56
N PHE A 7 -12.21 -18.17 -9.48
CA PHE A 7 -11.13 -17.27 -9.86
C PHE A 7 -10.68 -16.38 -8.69
N LEU A 8 -11.61 -15.74 -7.98
CA LEU A 8 -11.30 -14.88 -6.83
C LEU A 8 -10.67 -15.66 -5.67
N GLU A 9 -11.16 -16.88 -5.40
CA GLU A 9 -10.59 -17.78 -4.39
C GLU A 9 -9.13 -18.09 -4.69
N ARG A 10 -8.82 -18.40 -5.96
CA ARG A 10 -7.46 -18.67 -6.41
C ARG A 10 -6.55 -17.44 -6.31
N GLN A 11 -7.06 -16.25 -6.60
CA GLN A 11 -6.30 -15.01 -6.38
C GLN A 11 -6.02 -14.74 -4.90
N ARG A 12 -6.96 -15.12 -4.01
CA ARG A 12 -6.80 -15.03 -2.55
C ARG A 12 -5.72 -15.98 -2.05
N GLU A 13 -5.65 -17.20 -2.57
CA GLU A 13 -4.57 -18.16 -2.28
C GLU A 13 -3.20 -17.64 -2.76
N LEU A 14 -3.19 -16.96 -3.92
CA LEU A 14 -1.99 -16.32 -4.49
C LEU A 14 -1.62 -14.99 -3.84
N ARG A 15 -2.33 -14.53 -2.78
CA ARG A 15 -2.04 -13.28 -2.06
C ARG A 15 -0.55 -13.13 -1.73
N GLY A 16 0.07 -14.21 -1.25
CA GLY A 16 1.50 -14.19 -0.90
C GLY A 16 2.40 -13.93 -2.11
N ALA A 17 2.07 -14.50 -3.26
CA ALA A 17 2.79 -14.27 -4.51
C ALA A 17 2.57 -12.84 -5.04
N TRP A 18 1.34 -12.33 -4.98
CA TRP A 18 1.02 -10.95 -5.34
C TRP A 18 1.76 -9.93 -4.47
N LEU A 19 1.84 -10.17 -3.15
CA LEU A 19 2.63 -9.33 -2.26
C LEU A 19 4.12 -9.36 -2.60
N LYS A 20 4.68 -10.55 -2.89
CA LYS A 20 6.07 -10.66 -3.32
C LYS A 20 6.32 -9.95 -4.66
N ALA A 21 5.41 -10.07 -5.62
CA ALA A 21 5.50 -9.38 -6.89
C ALA A 21 5.43 -7.85 -6.72
N LEU A 22 4.53 -7.35 -5.86
CA LEU A 22 4.43 -5.94 -5.53
C LEU A 22 5.73 -5.41 -4.90
N TYR A 23 6.26 -6.09 -3.87
CA TYR A 23 7.52 -5.70 -3.24
C TYR A 23 8.71 -5.81 -4.20
N GLY A 24 8.72 -6.81 -5.08
CA GLY A 24 9.73 -6.95 -6.13
C GLY A 24 9.69 -5.78 -7.13
N ALA A 25 8.51 -5.38 -7.57
CA ALA A 25 8.33 -4.21 -8.43
C ALA A 25 8.77 -2.92 -7.73
N LEU A 26 8.36 -2.70 -6.48
CA LEU A 26 8.81 -1.56 -5.66
C LEU A 26 10.34 -1.51 -5.53
N ALA A 27 10.98 -2.63 -5.23
CA ALA A 27 12.43 -2.72 -5.13
C ALA A 27 13.10 -2.41 -6.48
N ALA A 28 12.56 -2.93 -7.59
CA ALA A 28 13.08 -2.65 -8.93
C ALA A 28 12.96 -1.16 -9.29
N LEU A 29 11.84 -0.51 -8.96
CA LEU A 29 11.66 0.93 -9.15
C LEU A 29 12.67 1.76 -8.33
N VAL A 30 12.91 1.38 -7.07
CA VAL A 30 13.91 2.03 -6.22
C VAL A 30 15.32 1.86 -6.79
N LEU A 31 15.67 0.65 -7.24
CA LEU A 31 16.95 0.38 -7.88
C LEU A 31 17.11 1.20 -9.17
N LEU A 32 16.07 1.30 -10.00
CA LEU A 32 16.09 2.12 -11.21
C LEU A 32 16.30 3.61 -10.90
N ASN A 33 15.75 4.09 -9.79
CA ASN A 33 15.94 5.47 -9.33
C ASN A 33 17.38 5.78 -8.90
N LEU A 34 18.23 4.76 -8.67
CA LEU A 34 19.68 4.97 -8.45
C LEU A 34 20.41 5.30 -9.76
N PHE A 35 19.90 4.80 -10.90
CA PHE A 35 20.51 5.00 -12.22
C PHE A 35 19.92 6.19 -12.98
N ILE A 36 18.63 6.48 -12.76
CA ILE A 36 17.92 7.61 -13.38
C ILE A 36 17.79 8.72 -12.33
N GLY A 37 18.78 9.61 -12.29
CA GLY A 37 18.78 10.77 -11.40
C GLY A 37 17.76 11.83 -11.84
N PRO A 38 17.11 12.54 -10.90
CA PRO A 38 16.24 13.67 -11.23
C PRO A 38 17.04 14.78 -11.92
N HIS A 39 16.53 15.27 -13.05
CA HIS A 39 17.26 16.19 -13.94
C HIS A 39 17.40 17.63 -13.40
N GLU A 40 16.66 18.05 -12.37
CA GLU A 40 16.86 19.36 -11.73
C GLU A 40 16.55 19.35 -10.21
N PRO A 41 17.57 19.31 -9.35
CA PRO A 41 17.38 19.39 -7.90
C PRO A 41 17.06 20.82 -7.45
N HIS A 42 15.83 21.08 -7.01
CA HIS A 42 15.41 22.38 -6.48
C HIS A 42 15.63 22.53 -4.95
N PHE A 43 15.86 21.41 -4.25
CA PHE A 43 16.20 21.38 -2.82
C PHE A 43 17.43 20.49 -2.57
N GLY A 44 18.29 20.84 -1.61
CA GLY A 44 19.53 20.10 -1.33
C GLY A 44 19.34 18.62 -0.90
N LEU A 45 18.13 18.22 -0.53
CA LEU A 45 17.75 16.84 -0.20
C LEU A 45 17.11 16.07 -1.38
N ASP A 46 16.65 16.77 -2.43
CA ASP A 46 16.09 16.16 -3.65
C ASP A 46 17.15 15.48 -4.53
N ALA A 47 18.44 15.75 -4.24
CA ALA A 47 19.57 15.12 -4.93
C ALA A 47 19.79 13.66 -4.51
N TYR A 48 19.17 13.19 -3.42
CA TYR A 48 19.35 11.81 -2.98
C TYR A 48 18.49 10.85 -3.78
N PRO A 49 19.09 9.87 -4.48
CA PRO A 49 18.33 8.88 -5.21
C PRO A 49 17.52 8.05 -4.21
N GLY A 50 16.20 8.00 -4.42
CA GLY A 50 15.25 7.31 -3.54
C GLY A 50 14.49 8.20 -2.54
N PHE A 51 14.78 9.52 -2.47
CA PHE A 51 14.03 10.43 -1.58
C PHE A 51 12.52 10.40 -1.85
N TRP A 52 12.12 10.54 -3.12
CA TRP A 52 10.72 10.52 -3.54
C TRP A 52 10.03 9.16 -3.30
N ALA A 53 10.75 8.05 -3.45
CA ALA A 53 10.22 6.73 -3.17
C ALA A 53 9.94 6.54 -1.67
N LEU A 54 10.86 6.99 -0.81
CA LEU A 54 10.67 6.95 0.64
C LEU A 54 9.56 7.90 1.09
N PHE A 55 9.53 9.13 0.55
CA PHE A 55 8.49 10.10 0.84
C PHE A 55 7.10 9.58 0.48
N GLY A 56 6.92 9.06 -0.74
CA GLY A 56 5.66 8.47 -1.18
C GLY A 56 5.22 7.28 -0.32
N LEU A 57 6.15 6.41 0.06
CA LEU A 57 5.87 5.29 0.97
C LEU A 57 5.41 5.77 2.35
N VAL A 58 6.14 6.71 2.95
CA VAL A 58 5.84 7.25 4.27
C VAL A 58 4.50 7.96 4.28
N VAL A 59 4.26 8.86 3.32
CA VAL A 59 2.99 9.60 3.21
C VAL A 59 1.82 8.65 2.94
N GLY A 60 2.00 7.66 2.06
CA GLY A 60 0.96 6.66 1.77
C GLY A 60 0.60 5.84 3.00
N VAL A 61 1.58 5.31 3.73
CA VAL A 61 1.36 4.56 4.99
C VAL A 61 0.71 5.45 6.04
N LEU A 62 1.20 6.68 6.20
CA LEU A 62 0.64 7.64 7.15
C LEU A 62 -0.84 7.92 6.84
N MET A 63 -1.19 8.13 5.57
CA MET A 63 -2.56 8.35 5.13
C MET A 63 -3.45 7.15 5.47
N VAL A 64 -3.02 5.92 5.19
CA VAL A 64 -3.77 4.70 5.53
C VAL A 64 -3.94 4.54 7.03
N VAL A 65 -2.89 4.82 7.82
CA VAL A 65 -2.93 4.75 9.28
C VAL A 65 -3.89 5.80 9.85
N ILE A 66 -3.83 7.05 9.35
CA ILE A 66 -4.74 8.12 9.74
C ILE A 66 -6.17 7.75 9.38
N MET A 67 -6.41 7.25 8.17
CA MET A 67 -7.74 6.83 7.74
C MET A 67 -8.27 5.68 8.61
N LYS A 68 -7.44 4.68 8.90
CA LYS A 68 -7.80 3.61 9.82
C LYS A 68 -8.09 4.13 11.23
N ARG A 69 -7.33 5.10 11.72
CA ARG A 69 -7.49 5.59 13.10
C ARG A 69 -8.63 6.60 13.28
N MET A 70 -8.94 7.39 12.27
CA MET A 70 -9.99 8.41 12.33
C MET A 70 -11.31 7.91 11.74
N VAL A 71 -11.29 7.17 10.62
CA VAL A 71 -12.51 6.76 9.91
C VAL A 71 -13.07 5.46 10.47
N GLN A 72 -12.22 4.50 10.86
CA GLN A 72 -12.69 3.24 11.45
C GLN A 72 -13.57 3.45 12.70
N PRO A 73 -13.23 4.29 13.69
CA PRO A 73 -14.11 4.49 14.85
C PRO A 73 -15.40 5.27 14.52
N VAL A 74 -15.42 6.04 13.42
CA VAL A 74 -16.61 6.78 12.98
C VAL A 74 -17.59 5.87 12.24
N ILE A 75 -17.09 4.89 11.49
CA ILE A 75 -17.91 3.96 10.70
C ILE A 75 -18.24 2.67 11.45
N VAL A 76 -17.38 2.21 12.37
CA VAL A 76 -17.65 1.02 13.18
C VAL A 76 -18.81 1.33 14.13
N ARG A 77 -20.00 0.92 13.68
CA ARG A 77 -21.16 0.72 14.54
C ARG A 77 -20.85 -0.47 15.44
N ARG A 78 -20.98 -0.27 16.75
CA ARG A 78 -20.88 -1.34 17.75
C ARG A 78 -21.82 -2.50 17.35
N GLU A 79 -21.30 -3.71 17.21
CA GLU A 79 -22.05 -4.91 16.86
C GLU A 79 -22.78 -5.52 18.07
N ASP A 80 -23.27 -4.66 18.96
CA ASP A 80 -23.95 -5.07 20.20
C ASP A 80 -25.46 -5.32 19.97
N HIS A 81 -25.94 -5.31 18.72
CA HIS A 81 -27.39 -5.40 18.40
C HIS A 81 -27.91 -6.82 18.12
N TYR A 82 -27.17 -7.85 18.52
CA TYR A 82 -27.70 -9.20 18.68
C TYR A 82 -27.40 -9.70 20.09
N GLY A 83 -27.94 -8.99 21.06
CA GLY A 83 -28.07 -9.47 22.44
C GLY A 83 -29.51 -9.31 22.88
N ASP A 84 -30.43 -10.04 22.26
CA ASP A 84 -31.75 -10.37 22.78
C ASP A 84 -32.18 -11.70 22.13
N ILE A 85 -32.17 -12.74 22.95
CA ILE A 85 -32.81 -14.05 22.76
C ILE A 85 -34.34 -13.92 22.77
#